data_AF-A0A382RJW3-F1
#
_entry.id   AF-A0A382RJW3-F1
#
_cell.length_a   1.000
_cell.length_b   1.000
_cell.length_c   1.000
_cell.angle_alpha   90.00
_cell.angle_beta   90.00
_cell.angle_gamma   90.00
#
_symmetry.space_group_name_H-M   'P 1'
#
loop_
_entity.id
_entity.type
_entity.pdbx_description
1 polymer ?
#
loop_
_entity_poly.entity_id
_entity_poly.type
_entity_poly.pdbx_seq_one_letter_code
_entity_poly.pdbx_strand_id
1 'polypeptide(L)'
;LTKLLSALVPKEIKNLSLLKFKQSGISISNAAEAMYIYHQLIDLGGKLGVNRSPSETPKEFQPRLFKILQHKLVATSTEFFQLALYGNSEISDKDLSELKYQLSELKKEVKRKSAEGYI
;
A
#
# COMPACT_ATOMS: atom_id res chain seq x y z
N LEU A 1 3.29 -23.52 -25.65
CA LEU A 1 4.19 -22.58 -24.94
C LEU A 1 4.07 -22.69 -23.42
N THR A 2 2.86 -22.66 -22.83
CA THR A 2 2.64 -22.78 -21.37
C THR A 2 3.17 -24.06 -20.72
N LYS A 3 3.13 -25.20 -21.43
CA LYS A 3 3.69 -26.47 -20.94
C LYS A 3 5.21 -26.44 -20.72
N LEU A 4 5.97 -25.75 -21.58
CA LEU A 4 7.44 -25.71 -21.49
C LEU A 4 7.92 -24.87 -20.30
N LEU A 5 7.26 -23.75 -20.03
CA LEU A 5 7.59 -22.89 -18.88
C LEU A 5 7.31 -23.59 -17.54
N SER A 6 6.26 -24.42 -17.48
CA SER A 6 5.92 -25.18 -16.27
C SER A 6 6.93 -26.27 -15.88
N ALA A 7 7.79 -26.68 -16.83
CA ALA A 7 8.85 -27.67 -16.64
C ALA A 7 10.16 -27.05 -16.11
N LEU A 8 10.35 -25.74 -16.31
CA LEU A 8 11.50 -25.00 -15.78
C LEU A 8 11.33 -24.58 -14.32
N VAL A 9 10.13 -24.66 -13.76
CA VAL A 9 9.89 -24.34 -12.34
C VAL A 9 10.35 -25.51 -11.48
N PRO A 10 11.41 -25.36 -10.67
CA PRO A 10 11.90 -26.42 -9.79
C PRO A 10 10.78 -26.92 -8.87
N LYS A 11 10.74 -28.24 -8.64
CA LYS A 11 9.67 -28.87 -7.85
C LYS A 11 9.62 -28.31 -6.41
N GLU A 12 10.74 -27.80 -5.90
CA GLU A 12 10.82 -27.14 -4.60
C GLU A 12 9.96 -25.86 -4.53
N ILE A 13 9.83 -25.11 -5.64
CA ILE A 13 9.05 -23.86 -5.69
C ILE A 13 7.55 -24.12 -5.72
N LYS A 14 7.10 -25.24 -6.31
CA LYS A 14 5.65 -25.58 -6.35
C LYS A 14 5.04 -25.75 -4.96
N ASN A 15 5.85 -26.12 -3.97
CA ASN A 15 5.41 -26.33 -2.58
C ASN A 15 5.48 -25.06 -1.71
N LEU A 16 6.05 -23.95 -2.20
CA LEU A 16 6.03 -22.66 -1.49
C LEU A 16 4.62 -22.04 -1.42
N SER A 17 3.68 -22.51 -2.23
CA SER A 17 2.26 -22.08 -2.18
C SER A 17 1.57 -22.44 -0.86
N LEU A 18 2.14 -23.35 -0.06
CA LEU A 18 1.66 -23.74 1.27
C LEU A 18 2.32 -22.99 2.43
N LEU A 19 3.28 -22.09 2.15
CA LEU A 19 3.71 -21.08 3.10
C LEU A 19 2.59 -20.05 3.22
N LYS A 20 1.53 -20.44 3.93
CA LYS A 20 0.68 -19.51 4.66
C LYS A 20 1.65 -18.70 5.49
N PHE A 21 1.93 -17.48 5.04
CA PHE A 21 2.46 -16.42 5.88
C PHE A 21 1.48 -16.30 7.05
N LYS A 22 1.69 -17.11 8.09
CA LYS A 22 1.28 -16.75 9.43
C LYS A 22 1.79 -15.34 9.59
N GLN A 23 0.90 -14.40 9.93
CA GLN A 23 1.28 -13.13 10.49
C GLN A 23 2.07 -13.44 11.77
N SER A 24 3.33 -13.81 11.60
CA SER A 24 4.31 -13.80 12.64
C SER A 24 4.30 -12.38 13.17
N GLY A 25 4.20 -12.22 14.48
CA GLY A 25 4.39 -10.95 15.18
C GLY A 25 5.81 -10.42 15.04
N ILE A 26 6.30 -10.34 13.80
CA ILE A 26 7.48 -9.60 13.43
C ILE A 26 7.09 -8.15 13.62
N SER A 27 7.76 -7.45 14.53
CA SER A 27 7.72 -5.99 14.54
C SER A 27 8.27 -5.52 13.18
N ILE A 28 7.37 -5.29 12.23
CA ILE A 28 7.71 -4.70 10.95
C ILE A 28 8.33 -3.35 11.28
N SER A 29 9.49 -3.04 10.70
CA SER A 29 10.11 -1.75 10.96
C SER A 29 9.16 -0.63 10.56
N ASN A 30 9.22 0.50 11.25
CA ASN A 30 8.36 1.65 10.97
C ASN A 30 8.46 2.11 9.50
N ALA A 31 9.65 1.97 8.90
CA ALA A 31 9.86 2.17 7.48
C ALA A 31 9.04 1.21 6.61
N ALA A 32 9.09 -0.10 6.88
CA ALA A 32 8.32 -1.08 6.12
C ALA A 32 6.80 -0.92 6.32
N GLU A 33 6.36 -0.50 7.52
CA GLU A 33 4.95 -0.17 7.75
C GLU A 33 4.51 1.08 6.95
N ALA A 34 5.31 2.14 6.93
CA ALA A 34 5.04 3.33 6.13
C ALA A 34 4.96 2.99 4.63
N MET A 35 5.86 2.14 4.13
CA MET A 35 5.81 1.63 2.76
C MET A 35 4.51 0.89 2.48
N TYR A 36 4.13 -0.01 3.38
CA TYR A 36 2.89 -0.77 3.25
C TYR A 36 1.65 0.14 3.21
N ILE A 37 1.55 1.12 4.12
CA ILE A 37 0.44 2.08 4.18
C ILE A 37 0.34 2.86 2.87
N TYR A 38 1.46 3.35 2.33
CA TYR A 38 1.47 4.09 1.06
C TYR A 38 1.00 3.23 -0.12
N HIS A 39 1.44 1.96 -0.20
CA HIS A 39 0.96 1.04 -1.24
C HIS A 39 -0.54 0.75 -1.12
N GLN A 40 -1.06 0.59 0.09
CA GLN A 40 -2.52 0.45 0.29
C GLN A 40 -3.29 1.68 -0.16
N LEU A 41 -2.72 2.87 0.00
CA LEU A 41 -3.31 4.11 -0.48
C LEU A 41 -3.34 4.17 -2.02
N ILE A 42 -2.26 3.74 -2.69
CA ILE A 42 -2.21 3.62 -4.15
C ILE A 42 -3.26 2.62 -4.64
N ASP A 43 -3.34 1.43 -4.04
CA ASP A 43 -4.30 0.40 -4.42
C ASP A 43 -5.75 0.90 -4.28
N LEU A 44 -6.02 1.67 -3.23
CA LEU A 44 -7.32 2.28 -3.01
C LEU A 44 -7.61 3.38 -4.04
N GLY A 45 -6.61 4.20 -4.38
CA GLY A 45 -6.72 5.15 -5.49
C GLY A 45 -7.00 4.46 -6.84
N GLY A 46 -6.34 3.34 -7.12
CA GLY A 46 -6.57 2.54 -8.33
C GLY A 46 -7.99 1.98 -8.40
N LYS A 47 -8.54 1.52 -7.28
CA LYS A 47 -9.96 1.10 -7.19
C LYS A 47 -10.95 2.24 -7.45
N LEU A 48 -10.55 3.48 -7.20
CA LEU A 48 -11.31 4.69 -7.48
C LEU A 48 -10.99 5.30 -8.86
N GLY A 49 -10.26 4.59 -9.72
CA GLY A 49 -9.95 5.00 -11.09
C GLY A 49 -8.68 5.85 -11.26
N VAL A 50 -7.88 6.03 -10.21
CA VAL A 50 -6.63 6.80 -10.26
C VAL A 50 -5.43 5.87 -10.21
N ASN A 51 -4.85 5.59 -11.38
CA ASN A 51 -3.70 4.70 -11.52
C ASN A 51 -2.38 5.48 -11.62
N ARG A 52 -1.36 4.99 -10.90
CA ARG A 52 0.02 5.49 -10.94
C ARG A 52 0.76 4.91 -12.15
N SER A 53 1.57 5.72 -12.83
CA SER A 53 2.51 5.19 -13.83
C SER A 53 3.73 4.59 -13.11
N PRO A 54 4.29 3.45 -13.56
CA PRO A 54 5.50 2.87 -12.95
C PRO A 54 6.70 3.83 -12.90
N SER A 55 6.79 4.75 -13.87
CA SER A 55 7.86 5.74 -13.97
C SER A 55 7.64 6.98 -13.11
N GLU A 56 6.42 7.19 -12.60
CA GLU A 56 6.05 8.40 -11.87
C GLU A 56 6.46 8.29 -10.40
N THR A 57 7.07 9.33 -9.86
CA THR A 57 7.45 9.41 -8.45
C THR A 57 6.23 9.58 -7.54
N PRO A 58 6.35 9.25 -6.24
CA PRO A 58 5.29 9.48 -5.27
C PRO A 58 4.77 10.93 -5.23
N LYS A 59 5.68 11.91 -5.35
CA LYS A 59 5.34 13.34 -5.38
C LYS A 59 4.61 13.76 -6.64
N GLU A 60 4.96 13.20 -7.80
CA GLU A 60 4.24 13.47 -9.06
C GLU A 60 2.84 12.86 -9.06
N PHE A 61 2.67 11.69 -8.42
CA PHE A 61 1.38 11.02 -8.32
C PHE A 61 0.44 11.67 -7.29
N GLN A 62 1.00 12.23 -6.22
CA GLN A 62 0.28 12.79 -5.07
C GLN A 62 -0.89 13.73 -5.44
N PRO A 63 -0.76 14.72 -6.36
CA PRO A 63 -1.87 15.58 -6.77
C PRO A 63 -3.07 14.83 -7.34
N ARG A 64 -2.86 13.66 -7.96
CA ARG A 64 -3.96 12.85 -8.51
C ARG A 64 -4.71 12.13 -7.40
N LEU A 65 -4.01 11.66 -6.37
CA LEU A 65 -4.64 11.09 -5.17
C LEU A 65 -5.43 12.15 -4.38
N PHE A 66 -4.98 13.40 -4.32
CA PHE A 66 -5.72 14.48 -3.67
C PHE A 66 -7.10 14.75 -4.26
N LYS A 67 -7.32 14.45 -5.55
CA LYS A 67 -8.63 14.65 -6.19
C LYS A 67 -9.71 13.73 -5.63
N ILE A 68 -9.32 12.59 -5.05
CA ILE A 68 -10.24 11.53 -4.63
C ILE A 68 -10.11 11.18 -3.15
N LEU A 69 -8.96 11.44 -2.53
CA LEU A 69 -8.65 11.07 -1.14
C LEU A 69 -8.30 12.30 -0.30
N GLN A 70 -8.41 12.13 1.01
CA GLN A 70 -8.15 13.21 1.98
C GLN A 70 -6.71 13.74 1.86
N HIS A 71 -6.58 15.06 1.69
CA HIS A 71 -5.29 15.73 1.49
C HIS A 71 -4.27 15.42 2.59
N LYS A 72 -4.66 15.49 3.87
CA LYS A 72 -3.75 15.23 5.00
C LYS A 72 -3.17 13.81 4.91
N LEU A 73 -4.04 12.80 4.79
CA LEU A 73 -3.65 11.39 4.74
C LEU A 73 -2.69 11.12 3.57
N VAL A 74 -3.01 11.63 2.38
CA VAL A 74 -2.19 11.46 1.18
C VAL A 74 -0.83 12.15 1.34
N ALA A 75 -0.80 13.35 1.91
CA ALA A 75 0.45 14.09 2.15
C ALA A 75 1.36 13.36 3.13
N THR A 76 0.85 13.02 4.31
CA THR A 76 1.63 12.37 5.37
C THR A 76 2.09 10.97 4.94
N SER A 77 1.23 10.20 4.24
CA SER A 77 1.63 8.88 3.72
C SER A 77 2.75 8.97 2.68
N THR A 78 2.69 9.98 1.80
CA THR A 78 3.70 10.18 0.75
C THR A 78 5.04 10.62 1.35
N GLU A 79 5.00 11.50 2.35
CA GLU A 79 6.18 11.94 3.09
C GLU A 79 6.85 10.77 3.82
N PHE A 80 6.07 9.98 4.58
CA PHE A 80 6.62 8.85 5.33
C PHE A 80 7.14 7.75 4.41
N PHE A 81 6.53 7.56 3.25
CA PHE A 81 7.08 6.67 2.23
C PHE A 81 8.45 7.14 1.75
N GLN A 82 8.63 8.44 1.52
CA GLN A 82 9.92 8.99 1.12
C GLN A 82 10.96 8.88 2.23
N LEU A 83 10.60 9.17 3.48
CA LEU A 83 11.49 8.97 4.63
C LEU A 83 11.91 7.50 4.76
N ALA A 84 10.96 6.57 4.60
CA ALA A 84 11.22 5.13 4.65
C ALA A 84 12.15 4.65 3.51
N LEU A 85 11.99 5.19 2.29
CA LEU A 85 12.82 4.82 1.15
C LEU A 85 14.25 5.38 1.25
N TYR A 86 14.39 6.62 1.71
CA TYR A 86 15.67 7.32 1.69
C TYR A 86 16.40 7.29 3.04
N GLY A 87 15.81 6.70 4.09
CA GLY A 87 16.47 6.43 5.36
C GLY A 87 16.89 7.66 6.16
N ASN A 88 16.38 8.84 5.82
CA ASN A 88 16.90 10.12 6.33
C ASN A 88 16.30 10.54 7.67
N SER A 89 15.27 9.85 8.20
CA SER A 89 14.64 10.19 9.49
C SER A 89 13.88 9.00 10.07
N GLU A 90 13.82 8.94 11.40
CA GLU A 90 12.98 7.98 12.12
C GLU A 90 11.50 8.36 12.02
N ILE A 91 10.65 7.36 11.78
CA ILE A 91 9.20 7.50 11.79
C ILE A 91 8.71 7.03 13.16
N SER A 92 7.97 7.86 13.89
CA SER A 92 7.46 7.52 15.22
C SER A 92 6.33 6.50 15.15
N ASP A 93 6.27 5.59 16.14
CA ASP A 93 5.16 4.65 16.32
C ASP A 93 3.81 5.38 16.42
N LYS A 94 3.81 6.56 17.06
CA LYS A 94 2.61 7.38 17.22
C LYS A 94 2.08 7.85 15.86
N ASP A 95 2.96 8.31 14.99
CA ASP A 95 2.58 8.85 13.69
C ASP A 95 2.07 7.73 12.77
N LEU A 96 2.69 6.55 12.84
CA LEU A 96 2.20 5.37 12.15
C LEU A 96 0.84 4.90 12.66
N SER A 97 0.62 4.94 13.97
CA SER A 97 -0.67 4.59 14.54
C SER A 97 -1.77 5.55 14.09
N GLU A 98 -1.49 6.85 13.98
CA GLU A 98 -2.44 7.84 13.43
C GLU A 98 -2.74 7.54 11.96
N LEU A 99 -1.72 7.29 11.14
CA LEU A 99 -1.87 6.94 9.73
C LEU A 99 -2.70 5.68 9.51
N LYS A 100 -2.44 4.62 10.30
CA LYS A 100 -3.21 3.37 10.28
C LYS A 100 -4.68 3.64 10.60
N TYR A 101 -4.94 4.45 11.62
CA TYR A 101 -6.30 4.83 12.00
C TYR A 101 -7.01 5.57 10.85
N GLN A 102 -6.40 6.62 10.31
CA GLN A 102 -6.96 7.40 9.20
C GLN A 102 -7.24 6.53 7.96
N LEU A 103 -6.31 5.64 7.60
CA LEU A 103 -6.49 4.72 6.47
C LEU A 103 -7.63 3.73 6.74
N SER A 104 -7.80 3.27 7.98
CA SER A 104 -8.90 2.38 8.35
C SER A 104 -10.27 3.05 8.21
N GLU A 105 -10.38 4.31 8.61
CA GLU A 105 -11.60 5.10 8.47
C GLU A 105 -11.92 5.35 6.99
N LEU A 106 -10.91 5.70 6.19
CA LEU A 106 -11.07 5.87 4.75
C LEU A 106 -11.58 4.58 4.07
N LYS A 107 -11.01 3.42 4.42
CA LYS A 107 -11.48 2.12 3.89
C LYS A 107 -12.94 1.84 4.25
N LYS A 108 -13.36 2.17 5.47
CA LYS A 108 -14.77 2.04 5.88
C LYS A 108 -15.68 2.98 5.10
N GLU A 109 -15.23 4.20 4.84
CA GLU A 109 -15.98 5.18 4.04
C GLU A 109 -16.15 4.71 2.59
N VAL A 110 -15.07 4.27 1.94
CA VAL A 110 -15.13 3.73 0.57
C VAL A 110 -16.03 2.50 0.49
N LYS A 111 -15.95 1.59 1.47
CA LYS A 111 -16.83 0.42 1.53
C LYS A 111 -18.31 0.80 1.68
N ARG A 112 -18.62 1.82 2.50
CA ARG A 112 -19.99 2.35 2.64
C ARG A 112 -20.49 2.93 1.31
N LYS A 113 -19.70 3.80 0.66
CA LYS A 113 -20.07 4.40 -0.64
C LYS A 113 -20.30 3.36 -1.74
N SER A 114 -19.51 2.29 -1.76
CA SER A 114 -19.71 1.17 -2.69
C SER A 114 -20.97 0.35 -2.38
N ALA A 115 -21.30 0.15 -1.09
CA ALA A 115 -22.53 -0.55 -0.69
C ALA A 115 -23.80 0.28 -0.99
N GLU A 116 -23.69 1.60 -0.98
CA GLU A 116 -24.77 2.54 -1.28
C GLU A 116 -24.93 2.82 -2.80
N GLY A 117 -24.12 2.20 -3.66
CA GLY A 117 -24.24 2.28 -5.12
C GLY A 117 -23.74 3.59 -5.75
N TYR A 118 -22.92 4.37 -5.04
CA TYR A 118 -22.40 5.66 -5.52
C TYR A 118 -21.11 5.55 -6.34
N ILE A 119 -20.57 4.35 -6.54
CA ILE A 119 -19.32 4.07 -7.27
C ILE A 119 -19.48 2.76 -8.05
#